data_AF-A0A4P7W2L4-F1
#
_entry.id   AF-A0A4P7W2L4-F1
#
_cell.length_a   1.000
_cell.length_b   1.000
_cell.length_c   1.000
_cell.angle_alpha   90.00
_cell.angle_beta   90.00
_cell.angle_gamma   90.00
#
_symmetry.space_group_name_H-M   'P 1'
#
loop_
_entity.id
_entity.type
_entity.pdbx_description
1 polymer ?
#
loop_
_entity_poly.entity_id
_entity_poly.type
_entity_poly.pdbx_seq_one_letter_code
_entity_poly.pdbx_strand_id
1 'polypeptide(L)'
;MTTIEQMAALYITPTEIAITLDLPEEEFKSDIAMADSPARKAYFKGKLSQKIENRKQMAMLARVGSPVALEMSERALLDMEDDE
;
A
#
# COMPACT_ATOMS: atom_id res chain seq x y z
N MET A 1 14.32 3.55 0.77
CA MET A 1 13.21 2.76 1.34
C MET A 1 13.79 1.78 2.33
N THR A 2 13.11 1.57 3.47
CA THR A 2 13.52 0.52 4.44
C THR A 2 13.16 -0.86 3.91
N THR A 3 13.70 -1.94 4.49
CA THR A 3 13.33 -3.31 4.12
C THR A 3 11.83 -3.57 4.29
N ILE A 4 11.24 -3.10 5.40
CA ILE A 4 9.79 -3.17 5.66
C ILE A 4 9.01 -2.47 4.54
N GLU A 5 9.44 -1.28 4.14
CA GLU A 5 8.79 -0.50 3.07
C GLU A 5 8.88 -1.20 1.71
N GLN A 6 10.05 -1.78 1.38
CA GLN A 6 10.24 -2.54 0.14
C GLN A 6 9.35 -3.78 0.09
N MET A 7 9.27 -4.54 1.19
CA MET A 7 8.44 -5.75 1.26
C MET A 7 6.95 -5.41 1.25
N ALA A 8 6.53 -4.37 1.98
CA ALA A 8 5.14 -3.94 1.99
C ALA A 8 4.68 -3.44 0.61
N ALA A 9 5.58 -2.84 -0.19
CA ALA A 9 5.30 -2.49 -1.57
C ALA A 9 5.07 -3.72 -2.48
N LEU A 10 5.53 -4.90 -2.07
CA LEU A 10 5.30 -6.17 -2.79
C LEU A 10 4.10 -6.96 -2.23
N TYR A 11 3.19 -6.29 -1.50
CA TYR A 11 2.02 -6.89 -0.85
C TYR A 11 2.33 -7.94 0.22
N ILE A 12 3.56 -7.97 0.74
CA ILE A 12 3.93 -8.89 1.81
C ILE A 12 3.26 -8.43 3.10
N THR A 13 2.66 -9.39 3.82
CA THR A 13 1.90 -9.13 5.05
C THR A 13 2.82 -8.80 6.23
N PRO A 14 2.32 -8.12 7.28
CA PRO A 14 3.12 -7.87 8.49
C PRO A 14 3.71 -9.15 9.10
N THR A 15 2.96 -10.25 9.10
CA THR A 15 3.42 -11.57 9.57
C THR A 15 4.62 -12.06 8.77
N GLU A 16 4.51 -12.08 7.45
CA GLU A 16 5.60 -12.55 6.58
C GLU A 16 6.83 -11.65 6.66
N ILE A 17 6.64 -10.33 6.82
CA ILE A 17 7.73 -9.39 7.08
C ILE A 17 8.42 -9.70 8.41
N ALA A 18 7.65 -9.94 9.48
CA ALA A 18 8.20 -10.28 10.78
C ALA A 18 9.03 -11.57 10.72
N ILE A 19 8.49 -12.62 10.10
CA ILE A 19 9.19 -13.89 9.88
C ILE A 19 10.49 -13.68 9.08
N THR A 20 10.44 -12.90 8.00
CA THR A 20 11.60 -12.65 7.14
C THR A 20 12.71 -11.85 7.85
N LEU A 21 12.33 -11.01 8.81
CA LEU A 21 13.26 -10.17 9.57
C LEU A 21 13.63 -10.76 10.93
N ASP A 22 13.22 -12.01 11.21
CA ASP A 22 13.40 -12.69 12.51
C ASP A 22 12.88 -11.85 13.70
N LEU A 23 11.73 -11.19 13.51
CA LEU A 23 11.04 -10.39 14.53
C LEU A 23 9.87 -11.19 15.17
N PRO A 24 9.56 -10.99 16.46
CA PRO A 24 8.34 -11.55 17.05
C PRO A 24 7.09 -10.99 16.36
N GLU A 25 6.26 -11.87 15.78
CA GLU A 25 5.12 -11.46 14.95
C GLU A 25 4.14 -10.53 15.67
N GLU A 26 3.78 -10.86 16.91
CA GLU A 26 2.79 -10.10 17.67
C GLU A 26 3.29 -8.73 18.08
N GLU A 27 4.59 -8.62 18.43
CA GLU A 27 5.22 -7.33 18.72
C GLU A 27 5.27 -6.45 17.46
N PHE A 28 5.68 -7.02 16.32
CA PHE A 28 5.74 -6.27 15.06
C PHE A 28 4.36 -5.79 14.59
N LYS A 29 3.31 -6.61 14.74
CA LYS A 29 1.92 -6.20 14.46
C LYS A 29 1.48 -5.08 15.40
N SER A 30 1.80 -5.18 16.69
CA SER A 30 1.54 -4.13 17.67
C SER A 30 2.25 -2.82 17.30
N ASP A 31 3.51 -2.89 16.88
CA ASP A 31 4.28 -1.74 16.40
C ASP A 31 3.64 -1.09 15.18
N ILE A 32 3.11 -1.86 14.22
CA ILE A 32 2.38 -1.31 13.07
C ILE A 32 1.05 -0.67 13.50
N ALA A 33 0.40 -1.18 14.54
CA ALA A 33 -0.84 -0.63 15.06
C ALA A 33 -0.64 0.75 15.73
N MET A 34 0.55 1.02 16.30
CA MET A 34 0.89 2.30 16.94
C MET A 34 1.14 3.43 15.93
N ALA A 35 0.38 4.52 16.03
CA ALA A 35 0.33 5.60 15.04
C ALA A 35 1.68 6.29 14.78
N ASP A 36 2.50 6.44 15.81
CA ASP A 36 3.79 7.14 15.81
C ASP A 36 4.98 6.23 15.52
N SER A 37 4.78 4.91 15.55
CA SER A 37 5.81 3.90 15.36
C SER A 37 6.52 4.04 13.99
N PRO A 38 7.86 3.92 13.97
CA PRO A 38 8.62 3.82 12.73
C PRO A 38 8.17 2.64 11.85
N ALA A 39 7.81 1.50 12.45
CA ALA A 39 7.36 0.31 11.72
C ALA A 39 6.04 0.58 10.98
N ARG A 40 5.08 1.25 11.62
CA ARG A 40 3.84 1.69 10.97
C ARG A 40 4.14 2.57 9.77
N LYS A 41 4.95 3.61 9.96
CA LYS A 41 5.29 4.57 8.89
C LYS A 41 5.94 3.85 7.72
N ALA A 42 6.88 2.94 7.97
CA ALA A 42 7.54 2.15 6.93
C ALA A 42 6.57 1.23 6.17
N TYR A 43 5.76 0.46 6.90
CA TYR A 43 4.80 -0.48 6.32
C TYR A 43 3.76 0.23 5.44
N PHE A 44 3.14 1.29 5.97
CA PHE A 44 2.14 2.05 5.22
C PHE A 44 2.72 2.86 4.07
N LYS A 45 3.96 3.40 4.18
CA LYS A 45 4.64 4.02 3.03
C LYS A 45 4.85 3.04 1.90
N GLY A 46 5.25 1.80 2.19
CA GLY A 46 5.41 0.76 1.19
C GLY A 46 4.09 0.37 0.53
N LYS A 47 3.05 0.14 1.34
CA LYS A 47 1.70 -0.15 0.83
C LYS A 47 1.16 0.98 -0.06
N LEU A 48 1.36 2.23 0.34
CA LEU A 48 0.92 3.41 -0.42
C LEU A 48 1.73 3.59 -1.70
N SER A 49 3.04 3.34 -1.69
CA SER A 49 3.87 3.47 -2.90
C SER A 49 3.40 2.50 -4.00
N GLN A 50 3.06 1.27 -3.63
CA GLN A 50 2.50 0.31 -4.57
C GLN A 50 1.08 0.69 -5.03
N LYS A 51 0.22 1.19 -4.13
CA LYS A 51 -1.11 1.70 -4.50
C LYS A 51 -0.99 2.85 -5.52
N ILE A 52 -0.02 3.75 -5.34
CA ILE A 52 0.27 4.83 -6.28
C ILE A 52 0.70 4.26 -7.64
N GLU A 53 1.59 3.28 -7.66
CA GLU A 53 2.08 2.71 -8.91
C GLU A 53 0.95 2.00 -9.69
N ASN A 54 0.09 1.25 -9.00
CA ASN A 54 -1.11 0.66 -9.62
C ASN A 54 -2.02 1.74 -10.21
N ARG A 55 -2.24 2.85 -9.49
CA ARG A 55 -3.08 3.95 -9.97
C ARG A 55 -2.47 4.63 -11.19
N LYS A 56 -1.14 4.78 -11.28
CA LYS A 56 -0.47 5.30 -12.49
C LYS A 56 -0.69 4.39 -13.69
N GLN A 57 -0.55 3.07 -13.51
CA GLN A 57 -0.79 2.10 -14.57
C GLN A 57 -2.25 2.14 -15.01
N MET A 58 -3.19 2.25 -14.07
CA MET A 58 -4.61 2.39 -14.36
C MET A 58 -4.90 3.65 -15.17
N ALA A 59 -4.36 4.80 -14.76
CA ALA A 59 -4.50 6.05 -15.47
C ALA A 59 -3.92 5.97 -16.90
N MET A 60 -2.79 5.29 -17.09
CA MET A 60 -2.23 5.06 -18.42
C MET A 60 -3.20 4.25 -19.30
N LEU A 61 -3.75 3.15 -18.78
CA LEU A 61 -4.71 2.30 -19.50
C LEU A 61 -6.01 3.06 -19.83
N ALA A 62 -6.50 3.89 -18.92
CA ALA A 62 -7.67 4.73 -19.16
C ALA A 62 -7.44 5.73 -20.30
N ARG A 63 -6.25 6.35 -20.37
CA ARG A 63 -5.89 7.29 -21.44
C ARG A 63 -5.85 6.66 -22.83
N VAL A 64 -5.58 5.36 -22.93
CA VAL A 64 -5.63 4.61 -24.20
C VAL A 64 -6.99 3.95 -24.45
N GLY A 65 -8.00 4.25 -23.62
CA GLY A 65 -9.38 3.85 -23.84
C GLY A 65 -9.77 2.46 -23.31
N SER A 66 -9.02 1.89 -22.36
CA SER A 66 -9.43 0.65 -21.70
C SER A 66 -10.74 0.86 -20.91
N PRO A 67 -11.84 0.16 -21.25
CA PRO A 67 -13.13 0.38 -20.59
C PRO A 67 -13.08 0.10 -19.08
N VAL A 68 -12.40 -0.99 -18.69
CA VAL A 68 -12.23 -1.36 -17.28
C VAL A 68 -11.43 -0.28 -16.53
N ALA A 69 -10.43 0.33 -17.18
CA ALA A 69 -9.61 1.34 -16.53
C ALA A 69 -10.34 2.68 -16.37
N LEU A 70 -11.24 3.03 -17.29
CA LEU A 70 -12.11 4.21 -17.17
C LEU A 70 -13.07 4.03 -15.98
N GLU A 71 -13.77 2.88 -15.91
CA GLU A 71 -14.67 2.58 -14.79
C GLU A 71 -13.94 2.60 -13.44
N MET A 72 -12.74 2.00 -13.37
CA MET A 72 -11.94 2.02 -12.14
C MET A 72 -11.43 3.43 -11.78
N SER A 73 -11.18 4.27 -12.77
CA SER A 73 -10.77 5.67 -12.53
C SER A 73 -11.93 6.51 -12.01
N GLU A 74 -13.15 6.31 -12.53
CA GLU A 74 -14.37 6.96 -12.03
C GLU A 74 -14.65 6.57 -10.57
N ARG A 75 -14.59 5.27 -10.25
CA ARG A 75 -14.73 4.80 -8.86
C ARG A 75 -13.68 5.39 -7.94
N ALA A 76 -12.43 5.51 -8.40
CA ALA A 76 -11.36 6.08 -7.61
C ALA A 76 -11.55 7.59 -7.34
N LEU A 77 -12.26 8.32 -8.20
CA LEU A 77 -12.64 9.72 -7.95
C LEU A 77 -13.75 9.81 -6.91
N LEU A 78 -14.77 8.95 -6.98
CA LEU A 78 -15.82 8.87 -5.95
C LEU A 78 -15.23 8.56 -4.56
N ASP A 79 -14.31 7.59 -4.48
CA ASP A 79 -13.59 7.27 -3.23
C ASP A 79 -12.80 8.48 -2.68
N MET A 80 -12.36 9.41 -3.53
CA MET A 80 -11.67 10.63 -3.09
C MET A 80 -12.65 11.68 -2.58
N GLU A 81 -13.79 11.85 -3.27
CA GLU A 81 -14.87 12.75 -2.85
C GLU A 81 -15.48 12.34 -1.50
N ASP A 82 -15.50 11.03 -1.18
CA ASP A 82 -16.00 10.50 0.10
C ASP A 82 -15.04 10.74 1.30
N ASP A 83 -13.74 10.96 1.06
CA ASP A 83 -12.71 11.16 2.11
C ASP A 83 -12.48 12.65 2.47
N GLU A 84 -12.98 13.57 1.62
CA GLU A 84 -12.93 15.04 1.80
C GLU A 84 -14.03 15.58 2.73
#